data_AF-A0A7X5N2I5-F1
#
_entry.id   AF-A0A7X5N2I5-F1
#
_cell.length_a   1.000
_cell.length_b   1.000
_cell.length_c   1.000
_cell.angle_alpha   90.00
_cell.angle_beta   90.00
_cell.angle_gamma   90.00
#
_symmetry.space_group_name_H-M   'P 1'
#
loop_
_entity.id
_entity.type
_entity.pdbx_description
1 polymer ?
#
loop_
_entity_poly.entity_id
_entity_poly.type
_entity_poly.pdbx_seq_one_letter_code
_entity_poly.pdbx_strand_id
1 'polypeptide(L)' 'VCVAEVEEIVEVGAVDPDQVHLPGIYVDRLVLNATPEKRIEQRTVREGQH' A
#
# COMPACT_ATOMS: atom_id res chain seq x y z
N VAL A 1 -16.11 -0.42 -11.36
CA VAL A 1 -15.54 -1.46 -10.48
C VAL A 1 -14.09 -1.08 -10.18
N CYS A 2 -13.79 -0.79 -8.92
CA CYS A 2 -12.47 -0.50 -8.39
C CYS A 2 -12.06 -1.64 -7.45
N VAL A 3 -10.88 -2.20 -7.69
CA VAL A 3 -10.29 -3.25 -6.85
C VAL A 3 -8.94 -2.75 -6.38
N ALA A 4 -8.70 -2.74 -5.06
CA ALA A 4 -7.43 -2.36 -4.49
C ALA A 4 -6.69 -3.59 -3.97
N GLU A 5 -5.44 -3.75 -4.39
CA GLU A 5 -4.51 -4.72 -3.83
C GLU A 5 -3.81 -4.08 -2.62
N VAL A 6 -3.79 -4.77 -1.48
CA VAL A 6 -3.26 -4.26 -0.21
C VAL A 6 -2.34 -5.30 0.44
N GLU A 7 -1.35 -4.82 1.20
CA GLU A 7 -0.41 -5.69 1.93
C GLU A 7 -0.97 -6.17 3.27
N GLU A 8 -1.92 -5.43 3.85
CA GLU A 8 -2.53 -5.74 5.15
C GLU A 8 -4.04 -5.43 5.12
N ILE A 9 -4.82 -6.23 5.83
CA ILE A 9 -6.23 -5.95 6.14
C ILE A 9 -6.34 -5.85 7.66
N VAL A 10 -6.91 -4.74 8.12
CA VAL A 10 -7.12 -4.45 9.53
C VAL A 10 -8.61 -4.31 9.84
N GLU A 11 -8.95 -4.38 11.12
CA GLU A 11 -10.32 -4.18 11.61
C GLU A 11 -10.79 -2.74 11.39
N VAL A 12 -12.11 -2.55 11.27
CA VAL A 12 -12.72 -1.23 11.13
C VAL A 12 -12.39 -0.36 12.34
N GLY A 13 -11.89 0.85 12.08
CA GLY A 13 -11.46 1.80 13.12
C GLY A 13 -10.01 1.63 13.56
N ALA A 14 -9.28 0.62 13.07
CA ALA A 14 -7.84 0.48 13.33
C ALA A 14 -7.00 1.56 12.60
N VAL A 15 -7.51 2.11 11.51
CA VAL A 15 -6.92 3.27 10.81
C VAL A 15 -7.62 4.53 11.32
N ASP A 16 -6.83 5.50 11.80
CA ASP A 16 -7.33 6.82 12.19
C ASP A 16 -7.95 7.53 10.97
N PRO A 17 -9.17 8.10 11.07
CA PRO A 17 -9.81 8.82 9.97
C PRO A 17 -8.94 9.89 9.29
N ASP A 18 -8.09 10.61 10.04
CA ASP A 18 -7.20 11.64 9.50
C ASP A 18 -5.98 11.04 8.76
N GLN A 19 -5.76 9.73 8.85
CA GLN A 19 -4.72 8.99 8.13
C GLN A 19 -5.26 8.21 6.92
N VAL A 20 -6.57 8.29 6.63
CA VAL A 20 -7.17 7.64 5.46
C VAL A 20 -6.89 8.46 4.20
N HIS A 21 -6.01 7.97 3.34
CA HIS A 21 -5.69 8.62 2.06
C HIS A 21 -6.79 8.45 0.99
N LEU A 22 -7.46 7.30 0.97
CA LEU A 22 -8.52 6.97 0.01
C LEU A 22 -9.74 6.44 0.77
N PRO A 23 -10.86 7.19 0.84
CA PRO A 23 -12.07 6.73 1.50
C PRO A 23 -12.63 5.45 0.89
N GLY A 24 -13.12 4.53 1.74
CA GLY A 24 -13.61 3.22 1.32
C GLY A 24 -14.77 3.24 0.31
N ILE A 25 -15.51 4.36 0.19
CA ILE A 25 -16.58 4.53 -0.81
C ILE A 25 -16.08 4.45 -2.25
N TYR A 26 -14.78 4.69 -2.49
CA TYR A 26 -14.18 4.62 -3.83
C TYR A 26 -13.70 3.21 -4.21
N VAL A 27 -13.78 2.24 -3.29
CA VAL A 27 -13.22 0.89 -3.46
C VAL A 27 -14.34 -0.15 -3.36
N ASP A 28 -14.55 -0.94 -4.42
CA ASP A 28 -15.60 -1.96 -4.42
C ASP A 28 -15.12 -3.28 -3.75
N ARG A 29 -13.82 -3.61 -3.89
CA ARG A 29 -13.23 -4.86 -3.35
C ARG A 29 -11.77 -4.68 -2.95
N LEU A 30 -11.36 -5.39 -1.91
CA LEU A 30 -9.96 -5.51 -1.49
C LEU A 30 -9.42 -6.90 -1.87
N VAL A 31 -8.17 -6.94 -2.29
CA VAL A 31 -7.39 -8.17 -2.51
C VAL A 31 -6.15 -8.11 -1.65
N LEU A 32 -5.97 -9.09 -0.76
CA LEU A 32 -4.78 -9.18 0.08
C LEU A 32 -3.64 -9.84 -0.70
N ASN A 33 -2.54 -9.12 -0.85
CA ASN A 33 -1.25 -9.66 -1.26
C ASN A 33 -0.22 -9.34 -0.17
N ALA A 34 -0.07 -10.23 0.80
CA ALA A 34 0.78 -9.99 1.97
C ALA A 34 2.28 -9.91 1.66
N THR A 35 2.72 -10.39 0.48
CA THR A 35 4.14 -10.40 0.08
C THR A 35 4.27 -10.03 -1.39
N PRO A 36 4.00 -8.78 -1.78
CA PRO A 36 4.09 -8.36 -3.18
C PRO A 36 5.56 -8.25 -3.60
N GLU A 37 5.83 -8.52 -4.88
CA GLU A 37 7.15 -8.27 -5.46
C GLU A 37 7.34 -6.75 -5.63
N LYS A 38 8.24 -6.15 -4.86
CA LYS A 38 8.59 -4.72 -4.96
C LYS A 38 9.83 -4.54 -5.85
N ARG A 39 9.65 -4.64 -7.18
CA ARG A 39 10.74 -4.42 -8.14
C ARG A 39 11.23 -2.97 -8.12
N ILE A 40 12.55 -2.83 -8.22
CA ILE A 40 13.22 -1.54 -8.42
C ILE A 40 13.80 -1.56 -9.83
N GLU A 41 13.18 -0.85 -10.76
CA GLU A 41 13.61 -0.80 -12.16
C GLU A 41 15.04 -0.24 -12.30
N GLN A 42 15.37 0.78 -11.51
CA GLN A 42 16.72 1.34 -11.45
C GLN A 42 17.11 1.64 -10.00
N ARG A 43 18.03 0.85 -9.45
CA ARG A 43 18.53 1.01 -8.07
C ARG A 43 19.74 1.96 -8.06
N THR A 44 19.48 3.24 -7.91
CA THR A 44 20.53 4.26 -7.75
C THR A 44 20.90 4.40 -6.28
N VAL A 45 22.16 4.16 -5.94
CA VAL A 45 22.72 4.41 -4.61
C VAL A 45 23.75 5.53 -4.70
N ARG A 46 23.90 6.32 -3.65
CA ARG A 46 25.04 7.25 -3.57
C ARG A 46 26.31 6.41 -3.45
N GLU A 47 27.36 6.77 -4.18
CA GLU A 47 28.70 6.23 -3.90
C GLU A 47 29.06 6.63 -2.47
N GLY A 48 29.39 5.64 -1.63
CA GLY A 48 29.80 5.90 -0.26
C GLY A 48 30.96 6.89 -0.28
N GLN A 49 30.79 8.03 0.38
CA GLN A 49 31.90 8.96 0.57
C GLN A 49 32.86 8.35 1.59
N HIS A 50 33.89 7.68 1.06
CA HIS A 50 35.13 7.19 1.71
C HIS A 50 34.99 6.18 2.85
#